data_AF-A0A1X3P4U1-F1
#
_entry.id   AF-A0A1X3P4U1-F1
#
_cell.length_a   1.000
_cell.length_b   1.000
_cell.length_c   1.000
_cell.angle_alpha   90.00
_cell.angle_beta   90.00
_cell.angle_gamma   90.00
#
_symmetry.space_group_name_H-M   'P 1'
#
loop_
_entity.id
_entity.type
_entity.pdbx_description
1 polymer ?
#
loop_
_entity_poly.entity_id
_entity_poly.type
_entity_poly.pdbx_seq_one_letter_code
_entity_poly.pdbx_strand_id
1 'polypeptide(L)'
;RTDDDAAVGPSGAVAVAAPPRIRNRTALLAGVTTCLTNPKTGLFFIALFPQFTSAEMSVPQVTFALGGTVALCIFLYLIAVVVLADAARRWLARPAVTHGIQAVSGAVLGGLGVYMVATALPQLI
;
A
#
# COMPACT_ATOMS: atom_id res chain seq x y z
N ARG A 1 44.97 27.91 -15.70
CA ARG A 1 44.11 26.91 -16.35
C ARG A 1 44.71 25.55 -16.10
N THR A 2 44.27 24.93 -15.00
CA THR A 2 44.35 23.50 -14.65
C THR A 2 43.38 23.35 -13.46
N ASP A 3 42.11 23.07 -13.74
CA ASP A 3 41.45 21.78 -13.42
C ASP A 3 40.99 21.82 -11.95
N ASP A 4 39.91 22.49 -11.56
CA ASP A 4 38.48 22.22 -11.86
C ASP A 4 38.05 20.74 -11.91
N ASP A 5 38.80 19.86 -11.24
CA ASP A 5 38.36 18.49 -10.95
C ASP A 5 37.84 18.41 -9.50
N ALA A 6 36.85 19.24 -9.20
CA ALA A 6 35.90 18.92 -8.14
C ALA A 6 35.18 17.64 -8.59
N ALA A 7 35.66 16.51 -8.08
CA ALA A 7 35.04 15.21 -8.27
C ALA A 7 33.59 15.28 -7.76
N VAL A 8 32.67 15.56 -8.68
CA VAL A 8 31.26 15.26 -8.56
C VAL A 8 31.17 13.75 -8.45
N GLY A 9 31.24 13.24 -7.22
CA GLY A 9 30.98 11.85 -6.91
C GLY A 9 29.61 11.47 -7.48
N PRO A 10 29.46 10.27 -8.06
CA PRO A 10 28.23 9.89 -8.75
C PRO A 10 27.03 10.07 -7.82
N SER A 11 26.09 10.89 -8.29
CA SER A 11 24.82 11.20 -7.64
C SER A 11 24.14 9.97 -7.07
N GLY A 12 23.88 10.01 -5.76
CA GLY A 12 22.57 9.67 -5.21
C GLY A 12 22.11 8.22 -5.35
N ALA A 13 22.99 7.24 -5.38
CA ALA A 13 22.56 5.86 -5.10
C ALA A 13 22.19 5.77 -3.61
N VAL A 14 20.91 5.98 -3.29
CA VAL A 14 20.36 5.71 -1.95
C VAL A 14 20.62 4.24 -1.67
N ALA A 15 21.65 3.97 -0.87
CA ALA A 15 21.93 2.63 -0.38
C ALA A 15 20.70 2.17 0.39
N VAL A 16 19.98 1.20 -0.17
CA VAL A 16 18.83 0.58 0.50
C VAL A 16 19.38 -0.19 1.70
N ALA A 17 19.36 0.45 2.86
CA ALA A 17 19.75 -0.16 4.11
C ALA A 17 18.93 -1.44 4.32
N ALA A 18 19.59 -2.50 4.77
CA ALA A 18 18.93 -3.77 5.06
C ALA A 18 17.75 -3.53 6.04
N PRO A 19 16.56 -4.07 5.77
CA PRO A 19 15.38 -3.75 6.56
C PRO A 19 15.59 -4.15 8.02
N PRO A 20 15.23 -3.29 8.99
CA PRO A 20 15.40 -3.58 10.40
C PRO A 20 14.60 -4.83 10.77
N ARG A 21 15.15 -5.67 11.64
CA ARG A 21 14.44 -6.84 12.20
C ARG A 21 13.37 -6.32 13.18
N ILE A 22 12.15 -6.13 12.68
CA ILE A 22 11.02 -5.69 13.51
C ILE A 22 10.53 -6.88 14.35
N ARG A 23 10.33 -6.66 15.65
CA ARG A 23 9.75 -7.67 16.54
C ARG A 23 8.29 -7.93 16.16
N ASN A 24 7.85 -9.19 16.14
CA ASN A 24 6.48 -9.58 15.71
C ASN A 24 5.37 -8.77 16.39
N ARG A 25 5.54 -8.45 17.69
CA ARG A 25 4.58 -7.61 18.43
C ARG A 25 4.49 -6.18 17.88
N THR A 26 5.62 -5.58 17.53
CA THR A 26 5.67 -4.24 16.95
C THR A 26 5.06 -4.22 15.55
N ALA A 27 5.32 -5.26 14.73
CA ALA A 27 4.70 -5.39 13.42
C ALA A 27 3.17 -5.57 13.51
N LEU A 28 2.70 -6.37 14.47
CA LEU A 28 1.28 -6.53 14.73
C LEU A 28 0.64 -5.21 15.17
N LEU A 29 1.24 -4.51 16.12
CA LEU A 29 0.74 -3.21 16.59
C LEU A 29 0.74 -2.16 15.47
N ALA A 30 1.77 -2.12 14.63
CA ALA A 30 1.80 -1.24 13.47
C ALA A 30 0.64 -1.55 12.53
N GLY A 31 0.41 -2.82 12.19
CA GLY A 31 -0.71 -3.23 11.35
C GLY A 31 -2.07 -2.87 11.95
N VAL A 32 -2.29 -3.18 13.23
CA VAL A 32 -3.53 -2.82 13.95
C VAL A 32 -3.73 -1.31 13.95
N THR A 33 -2.68 -0.54 14.25
CA THR A 33 -2.74 0.93 14.28
C THR A 33 -3.05 1.49 12.89
N THR A 34 -2.42 0.97 11.83
CA THR A 34 -2.71 1.38 10.45
C THR A 34 -4.15 1.07 10.06
N CYS A 35 -4.68 -0.10 10.44
CA CYS A 35 -6.07 -0.46 10.16
C CYS A 35 -7.07 0.42 10.92
N LEU A 36 -6.78 0.75 12.18
CA LEU A 36 -7.63 1.62 13.01
C LEU A 36 -7.61 3.08 12.55
N THR A 37 -6.45 3.58 12.13
CA THR A 37 -6.29 4.94 11.60
C THR A 37 -6.87 5.09 10.18
N ASN A 38 -7.29 4.00 9.54
CA ASN A 38 -7.91 4.03 8.23
C ASN A 38 -9.44 4.19 8.35
N PRO A 39 -10.01 5.40 8.14
CA PRO A 39 -11.45 5.61 8.30
C PRO A 39 -12.28 4.83 7.26
N LYS A 40 -11.67 4.42 6.13
CA LYS A 40 -12.35 3.65 5.08
C LYS A 40 -12.80 2.29 5.62
N THR A 41 -12.01 1.66 6.49
CA THR A 41 -12.36 0.37 7.10
C THR A 41 -13.64 0.50 7.92
N GLY A 42 -13.74 1.51 8.77
CA GLY A 42 -14.94 1.76 9.57
C GLY A 42 -16.16 2.11 8.70
N LEU A 43 -15.98 3.00 7.72
CA LEU A 43 -17.03 3.40 6.79
C LEU A 43 -17.57 2.23 5.97
N PHE A 44 -16.71 1.30 5.56
CA PHE A 44 -17.13 0.08 4.86
C PHE A 44 -18.08 -0.77 5.70
N PHE A 45 -17.75 -1.00 6.97
CA PHE A 45 -18.61 -1.77 7.86
C PHE A 45 -19.92 -1.05 8.15
N ILE A 46 -19.92 0.27 8.37
CA ILE A 46 -21.15 1.06 8.56
C ILE A 46 -22.06 0.97 7.33
N ALA A 47 -21.48 1.01 6.13
CA ALA A 47 -22.24 0.93 4.88
C ALA A 47 -22.80 -0.48 4.60
N LEU A 48 -22.08 -1.54 5.02
CA LEU A 48 -22.50 -2.92 4.81
C LEU A 48 -23.43 -3.44 5.90
N PHE A 49 -23.25 -3.02 7.15
CA PHE A 49 -24.05 -3.49 8.29
C PHE A 49 -25.56 -3.47 8.04
N PRO A 50 -26.19 -2.35 7.59
CA PRO A 50 -27.62 -2.31 7.35
C PRO A 50 -28.09 -3.29 6.26
N GLN A 51 -27.22 -3.68 5.32
CA GLN A 51 -27.54 -4.61 4.23
C GLN A 51 -27.69 -6.06 4.72
N PHE A 52 -27.10 -6.38 5.88
CA PHE A 52 -27.12 -7.73 6.46
C PHE A 52 -28.04 -7.86 7.69
N THR A 53 -28.59 -6.76 8.21
CA THR A 53 -29.64 -6.79 9.23
C THR A 53 -30.98 -7.12 8.60
N SER A 54 -31.44 -8.35 8.81
CA SER A 54 -32.83 -8.78 8.62
C SER A 54 -33.48 -8.98 9.98
N ALA A 55 -34.81 -8.93 10.06
CA ALA A 55 -35.56 -9.07 11.32
C ALA A 55 -35.33 -10.42 12.04
N GLU A 56 -34.75 -11.41 11.35
CA GLU A 56 -34.58 -12.78 11.84
C GLU A 56 -33.22 -13.05 12.52
N MET A 57 -32.20 -12.20 12.31
CA MET A 57 -30.87 -12.38 12.91
C MET A 57 -30.57 -11.39 14.03
N SER A 58 -29.98 -11.89 15.12
CA SER A 58 -29.51 -11.03 16.21
C SER A 58 -28.25 -10.24 15.80
N VAL A 59 -28.06 -9.05 16.37
CA VAL A 59 -26.92 -8.16 16.10
C VAL A 59 -25.55 -8.86 16.26
N PRO A 60 -25.31 -9.68 17.31
CA PRO A 60 -24.04 -10.41 17.41
C PRO A 60 -23.82 -11.41 16.27
N GLN A 61 -24.87 -12.11 15.83
CA GLN A 61 -24.77 -13.08 14.73
C GLN A 61 -24.35 -12.41 13.42
N VAL A 62 -25.01 -11.30 13.05
CA VAL A 62 -24.66 -10.52 11.86
C VAL A 62 -23.22 -10.00 11.94
N THR A 63 -22.83 -9.50 13.12
CA THR A 63 -21.48 -8.97 13.35
C THR A 63 -20.40 -10.04 13.20
N PHE A 64 -20.59 -11.22 13.79
CA PHE A 64 -19.62 -12.32 13.68
C PHE A 64 -19.58 -12.91 12.27
N ALA A 65 -20.73 -13.06 11.59
CA ALA A 65 -20.77 -13.57 10.24
C ALA A 65 -20.08 -12.61 9.24
N LEU A 66 -20.44 -11.32 9.29
CA LEU A 66 -19.87 -10.30 8.41
C LEU A 66 -18.38 -10.09 8.71
N GLY A 67 -18.04 -9.85 9.99
CA GLY A 67 -16.67 -9.64 10.43
C GLY A 67 -15.78 -10.85 10.18
N GLY A 68 -16.27 -12.07 10.45
CA GLY A 68 -15.57 -13.32 10.21
C GLY A 68 -15.31 -13.58 8.73
N THR A 69 -16.30 -13.34 7.87
CA THR A 69 -16.15 -13.49 6.41
C THR A 69 -15.11 -12.51 5.87
N VAL A 70 -15.19 -11.24 6.26
CA VAL A 70 -14.22 -10.22 5.84
C VAL A 70 -12.82 -10.56 6.35
N ALA A 71 -12.69 -10.98 7.62
CA ALA A 71 -11.41 -11.38 8.19
C ALA A 71 -10.80 -12.58 7.45
N LEU A 72 -11.61 -13.59 7.11
CA LEU A 72 -11.16 -14.76 6.35
C LEU A 72 -10.69 -14.36 4.94
N CYS A 73 -11.46 -13.54 4.23
CA CYS A 73 -11.09 -13.05 2.91
C CYS A 73 -9.76 -12.28 2.94
N ILE A 74 -9.60 -11.37 3.90
CA ILE A 74 -8.35 -10.60 4.07
C ILE A 74 -7.19 -11.53 4.42
N PHE A 75 -7.40 -12.49 5.32
CA PHE A 75 -6.38 -13.45 5.70
C PHE A 75 -5.89 -14.28 4.50
N LEU A 76 -6.81 -14.87 3.73
CA LEU A 76 -6.48 -15.63 2.52
C LEU A 76 -5.78 -14.75 1.48
N TYR A 77 -6.25 -13.53 1.27
CA TYR A 77 -5.61 -12.56 0.39
C TYR A 77 -4.16 -12.26 0.83
N LEU A 78 -3.93 -11.99 2.11
CA LEU A 78 -2.59 -11.71 2.64
C LEU A 78 -1.66 -12.90 2.49
N ILE A 79 -2.14 -14.12 2.75
CA ILE A 79 -1.36 -15.35 2.53
C ILE A 79 -0.98 -15.48 1.05
N ALA A 80 -1.93 -15.27 0.14
CA ALA A 80 -1.67 -15.31 -1.30
C ALA A 80 -0.62 -14.25 -1.69
N VAL A 81 -0.73 -13.03 -1.18
CA VAL A 81 0.25 -11.95 -1.41
C VAL A 81 1.63 -12.35 -0.88
N VAL A 82 1.74 -12.92 0.32
CA VAL A 82 3.03 -13.35 0.90
C VAL A 82 3.69 -14.42 0.04
N VAL A 83 2.93 -15.44 -0.38
CA VAL A 83 3.43 -16.51 -1.24
C VAL A 83 3.88 -15.96 -2.59
N LEU A 84 3.07 -15.10 -3.20
CA LEU A 84 3.37 -14.50 -4.49
C LEU A 84 4.58 -13.56 -4.41
N ALA A 85 4.68 -12.77 -3.33
CA ALA A 85 5.81 -11.90 -3.08
C ALA A 85 7.11 -12.68 -2.87
N ASP A 86 7.06 -13.84 -2.21
CA ASP A 86 8.24 -14.69 -2.04
C ASP A 86 8.69 -15.30 -3.37
N ALA A 87 7.75 -15.78 -4.19
CA ALA A 87 8.04 -16.25 -5.55
C ALA A 87 8.62 -15.12 -6.43
N ALA A 88 8.05 -13.91 -6.33
CA ALA A 88 8.47 -12.75 -7.10
C ALA A 88 9.79 -12.13 -6.58
N ARG A 89 10.21 -12.44 -5.35
CA ARG A 89 11.41 -11.88 -4.72
C ARG A 89 12.66 -12.07 -5.58
N ARG A 90 12.81 -13.23 -6.23
CA ARG A 90 13.94 -13.51 -7.14
C ARG A 90 13.92 -12.66 -8.41
N TRP A 91 12.73 -12.31 -8.89
CA TRP A 91 12.55 -11.46 -10.06
C TRP A 91 12.75 -9.98 -9.73
N LEU A 92 12.18 -9.51 -8.61
CA LEU A 92 12.34 -8.13 -8.11
C LEU A 92 13.77 -7.84 -7.66
N ALA A 93 14.54 -8.84 -7.22
CA ALA A 93 15.95 -8.67 -6.89
C ALA A 93 16.81 -8.21 -8.08
N ARG A 94 16.30 -8.28 -9.33
CA ARG A 94 16.99 -7.77 -10.51
C ARG A 94 16.90 -6.24 -10.55
N PRO A 95 18.03 -5.50 -10.57
CA PRO A 95 18.05 -4.03 -10.59
C PRO A 95 17.24 -3.44 -11.75
N ALA A 96 17.32 -4.05 -12.93
CA ALA A 96 16.57 -3.60 -14.11
C ALA A 96 15.04 -3.66 -13.93
N VAL A 97 14.52 -4.66 -13.23
CA VAL A 97 13.07 -4.80 -12.95
C VAL A 97 12.62 -3.73 -11.96
N THR A 98 13.38 -3.57 -10.87
CA THR A 98 13.07 -2.55 -9.86
C THR A 98 13.13 -1.14 -10.46
N HIS A 99 14.16 -0.82 -11.27
CA HIS A 99 14.25 0.46 -11.96
C HIS A 99 13.10 0.70 -12.94
N GLY A 100 12.69 -0.32 -13.70
CA GLY A 100 11.53 -0.24 -14.59
C GLY A 100 10.24 0.07 -13.83
N ILE A 101 9.98 -0.65 -12.72
CA ILE A 101 8.81 -0.41 -11.87
C ILE A 101 8.82 1.03 -11.32
N GLN A 102 9.96 1.50 -10.83
CA GLN A 102 10.09 2.86 -10.29
C GLN A 102 9.87 3.93 -11.38
N ALA A 103 10.47 3.75 -12.56
CA ALA A 103 10.31 4.68 -13.67
C ALA A 103 8.86 4.76 -14.16
N VAL A 104 8.20 3.60 -14.31
CA VAL A 104 6.78 3.54 -14.73
C VAL A 104 5.88 4.14 -13.66
N SER A 105 6.09 3.80 -12.38
CA SER A 105 5.27 4.34 -11.28
C SER A 105 5.42 5.85 -11.17
N GLY A 106 6.66 6.37 -11.27
CA GLY A 106 6.94 7.80 -11.29
C GLY A 106 6.31 8.50 -12.49
N ALA A 107 6.38 7.90 -13.68
CA ALA A 107 5.75 8.45 -14.89
C ALA A 107 4.22 8.49 -14.78
N VAL A 108 3.58 7.43 -14.26
CA VAL A 108 2.13 7.38 -14.07
C VAL A 108 1.67 8.40 -13.04
N LEU A 109 2.36 8.48 -11.89
CA LEU A 109 2.03 9.45 -10.84
C LEU A 109 2.27 10.89 -11.29
N GLY A 110 3.39 11.14 -11.97
CA GLY A 110 3.70 12.45 -12.55
C GLY A 110 2.67 12.85 -13.61
N GLY A 111 2.33 11.93 -14.51
CA GLY A 111 1.29 12.13 -15.52
C GLY A 111 -0.08 12.40 -14.91
N LEU A 112 -0.46 11.65 -13.86
CA LEU A 112 -1.71 11.89 -13.12
C LEU A 112 -1.71 13.25 -12.43
N GLY A 113 -0.59 13.67 -11.85
CA GLY A 113 -0.44 15.00 -11.23
C GLY A 113 -0.58 16.12 -12.24
N VAL A 114 0.09 16.00 -13.39
CA VAL A 114 -0.06 16.94 -14.52
C VAL A 114 -1.50 16.96 -15.01
N TYR A 115 -2.14 15.80 -15.15
CA TYR A 115 -3.54 15.68 -15.55
C TYR A 115 -4.48 16.37 -14.55
N MET A 116 -4.30 16.16 -13.23
CA MET A 116 -5.10 16.84 -12.22
C MET A 116 -4.95 18.36 -12.29
N VAL A 117 -3.72 18.87 -12.44
CA VAL A 117 -3.49 20.32 -12.58
C VAL A 117 -4.12 20.84 -13.88
N ALA A 118 -3.91 20.14 -15.00
CA ALA A 118 -4.45 20.52 -16.29
C ALA A 118 -5.99 20.51 -16.34
N THR A 119 -6.63 19.60 -15.60
CA THR A 119 -8.10 19.53 -15.50
C THR A 119 -8.69 20.46 -14.45
N ALA A 120 -7.94 20.82 -13.40
CA ALA A 120 -8.35 21.80 -12.41
C ALA A 120 -8.17 23.26 -12.88
N LEU A 121 -7.18 23.53 -13.75
CA LEU A 121 -6.91 24.87 -14.31
C LEU A 121 -8.15 25.53 -14.98
N PRO A 122 -8.94 24.84 -15.81
CA PRO A 122 -10.18 25.37 -16.40
C PRO A 122 -11.33 25.63 -15.42
N GLN A 123 -11.23 25.17 -14.16
CA GLN A 123 -12.27 25.40 -13.14
C GLN A 123 -11.94 26.62 -12.25
N LEU A 124 -10.73 27.16 -12.38
CA LEU A 124 -10.19 28.28 -11.59
C LEU A 124 -10.12 29.60 -12.37
N ILE A 125 -10.33 29.57 -13.69
CA ILE A 125 -10.36 30.72 -14.61
C ILE A 125 -11.77 30.83 -15.18
#